data_AF-A0A8S4QZG0-F1
#
_entry.id   AF-A0A8S4QZG0-F1
#
_cell.length_a   1.000
_cell.length_b   1.000
_cell.length_c   1.000
_cell.angle_alpha   90.00
_cell.angle_beta   90.00
_cell.angle_gamma   90.00
#
_symmetry.space_group_name_H-M   'P 1'
#
loop_
_entity.id
_entity.type
_entity.pdbx_description
1 polymer ?
#
loop_
_entity_poly.entity_id
_entity_poly.type
_entity_poly.pdbx_seq_one_letter_code
_entity_poly.pdbx_strand_id
1 'polypeptide(L)'
;ECSCPDGYTGTSCESCTVGYFKDRGGYCNPCPCNGHDCQLGNNDEVICFCKSPYTGPDCSTVGGSPQTEISTRPPPTKSTVVVKITSPTIKIREVGSTVNFTCQARSRMVQVPLQVNWYKADGYLPQDRHQVDRATGVLLITNLQVSDSGKYICQTSDGISTEQATATLKVPSNDMTAPTVSISPSIMEYMEGSRIALTCTTTGNPAPRITWQRASNRALPRFSETYDALLIIDNASVDDSGEYRCMASNAAGSEVRTAVITVRPRERGQGENLKVSSREPRLNEGQSTRVVCTGTTNVPAGTIDWVRQDGTQFLPNVRADNGVLSINVARRENEGVYICQTESPDVNPVLVVLTIIPTSTIPPNEVTDITLSVNQTTIPAGGKGQIECSPKGEPMPLIKWTKVH
;
A
#
# COMPACT_ATOMS: atom_id res chain seq x y z
N GLU A 1 -0.30 -31.34 41.48
CA GLU A 1 0.53 -30.44 40.64
C GLU A 1 1.94 -30.40 41.21
N CYS A 2 2.89 -29.72 40.57
CA CYS A 2 4.14 -29.31 41.24
C CYS A 2 3.90 -27.96 41.92
N SER A 3 4.02 -27.90 43.25
CA SER A 3 3.94 -26.67 44.05
C SER A 3 5.30 -26.37 44.68
N CYS A 4 5.59 -25.08 44.88
CA CYS A 4 6.82 -24.68 45.58
C CYS A 4 6.79 -25.07 47.07
N PRO A 5 7.97 -25.25 47.70
CA PRO A 5 8.08 -25.33 49.16
C PRO A 5 7.57 -24.06 49.85
N ASP A 6 7.17 -24.18 51.11
CA ASP A 6 6.73 -23.03 51.91
C ASP A 6 7.78 -21.91 51.92
N GLY A 7 7.31 -20.67 51.74
CA GLY A 7 8.16 -19.49 51.63
C GLY A 7 8.69 -19.17 50.23
N TYR A 8 8.49 -20.04 49.23
CA TYR A 8 8.93 -19.82 47.84
C TYR A 8 7.77 -19.61 46.86
N THR A 9 8.01 -18.80 45.83
CA THR A 9 7.06 -18.46 44.76
C THR A 9 7.77 -18.23 43.43
N GLY A 10 7.00 -18.14 42.34
CA GLY A 10 7.50 -18.13 40.97
C GLY A 10 7.33 -19.48 40.27
N THR A 11 7.52 -19.51 38.95
CA THR A 11 7.27 -20.73 38.14
C THR A 11 8.37 -21.79 38.28
N SER A 12 9.51 -21.42 38.86
CA SER A 12 10.63 -22.29 39.24
C SER A 12 11.03 -22.12 40.71
N CYS A 13 10.15 -21.55 41.55
CA CYS A 13 10.39 -21.27 42.96
C CYS A 13 11.59 -20.33 43.21
N GLU A 14 11.84 -19.41 42.28
CA GLU A 14 13.01 -18.53 42.26
C GLU A 14 12.94 -17.33 43.23
N SER A 15 11.73 -16.96 43.65
CA SER A 15 11.45 -15.79 44.51
C SER A 15 10.92 -16.22 45.88
N CYS A 16 11.00 -15.33 46.87
CA CYS A 16 10.38 -15.57 48.18
C CYS A 16 8.93 -15.04 48.19
N THR A 17 8.05 -15.77 48.87
CA THR A 17 6.64 -15.40 49.06
C THR A 17 6.53 -14.22 50.04
N VAL A 18 5.45 -13.43 49.95
CA VAL A 18 5.21 -12.31 50.88
C VAL A 18 5.27 -12.81 52.33
N GLY A 19 6.02 -12.12 53.18
CA GLY A 19 6.34 -12.57 54.54
C GLY A 19 7.61 -13.41 54.67
N TYR A 20 8.39 -13.59 53.60
CA TYR A 20 9.72 -14.23 53.61
C TYR A 20 10.76 -13.33 52.94
N PHE A 21 12.00 -13.37 53.41
CA PHE A 21 13.15 -12.66 52.82
C PHE A 21 14.22 -13.65 52.33
N LYS A 22 15.02 -13.26 51.33
CA LYS A 22 16.08 -14.09 50.76
C LYS A 22 17.42 -13.82 51.45
N ASP A 23 18.12 -14.87 51.90
CA ASP A 23 19.46 -14.76 52.46
C ASP A 23 20.58 -14.81 51.41
N ARG A 24 21.85 -14.65 51.83
CA ARG A 24 23.02 -14.73 50.92
C ARG A 24 23.25 -16.12 50.32
N GLY A 25 22.75 -17.18 50.94
CA GLY A 25 22.76 -18.54 50.39
C GLY A 25 21.67 -18.75 49.33
N GLY A 26 20.71 -17.83 49.24
CA GLY A 26 19.57 -17.89 48.33
C GLY A 26 18.33 -18.55 48.94
N TYR A 27 18.31 -18.84 50.24
CA TYR A 27 17.16 -19.47 50.90
C TYR A 27 16.14 -18.43 51.37
N CYS A 28 14.86 -18.80 51.36
CA CYS A 28 13.76 -17.93 51.79
C CYS A 28 13.43 -18.21 53.26
N ASN A 29 13.71 -17.25 54.14
CA ASN A 29 13.52 -17.35 55.59
C ASN A 29 12.30 -16.52 56.04
N PRO A 30 11.53 -16.96 57.04
CA PRO A 30 10.38 -16.19 57.55
C PRO A 30 10.77 -14.80 58.04
N CYS A 31 9.94 -13.80 57.73
CA CYS A 31 10.16 -12.42 58.12
C CYS A 31 9.75 -12.20 59.61
N PRO A 32 10.67 -11.79 60.49
CA PRO A 32 10.38 -11.64 61.93
C PRO A 32 9.54 -10.39 62.29
N CYS A 33 9.18 -9.58 61.29
CA CYS A 33 8.64 -8.22 61.45
C CYS A 33 7.13 -8.18 61.70
N ASN A 34 6.58 -9.09 62.51
CA ASN A 34 5.16 -9.16 62.87
C ASN A 34 4.17 -9.07 61.68
N GLY A 35 4.52 -9.65 60.52
CA GLY A 35 3.70 -9.62 59.30
C GLY A 35 3.89 -8.40 58.38
N HIS A 36 4.83 -7.51 58.70
CA HIS A 36 5.31 -6.45 57.80
C HIS A 36 6.41 -6.97 56.85
N ASP A 37 6.75 -6.20 55.82
CA ASP A 37 7.73 -6.61 54.81
C ASP A 37 9.17 -6.41 55.35
N CYS A 38 10.14 -7.21 54.89
CA CYS A 38 11.54 -7.06 55.29
C CYS A 38 12.54 -7.51 54.23
N GLN A 39 13.80 -7.08 54.41
CA GLN A 39 14.94 -7.43 53.55
C GLN A 39 16.19 -7.64 54.41
N LEU A 40 17.13 -8.46 53.93
CA LEU A 40 18.43 -8.63 54.58
C LEU A 40 19.33 -7.41 54.29
N GLY A 41 19.81 -6.75 55.34
CA GLY A 41 20.76 -5.64 55.26
C GLY A 41 22.21 -6.11 55.04
N ASN A 42 23.09 -5.16 54.72
CA ASN A 42 24.50 -5.43 54.37
C ASN A 42 25.33 -6.13 55.47
N ASN A 43 24.86 -6.10 56.72
CA ASN A 43 25.49 -6.70 57.91
C ASN A 43 24.80 -8.00 58.37
N ASP A 44 23.96 -8.60 57.53
CA ASP A 44 23.13 -9.79 57.84
C ASP A 44 22.06 -9.58 58.93
N GLU A 45 21.77 -8.32 59.23
CA GLU A 45 20.64 -7.86 60.04
C GLU A 45 19.38 -7.75 59.17
N VAL A 46 18.22 -8.23 59.65
CA VAL A 46 16.95 -8.17 58.91
C VAL A 46 16.26 -6.83 59.17
N ILE A 47 16.10 -6.02 58.12
CA ILE A 47 15.52 -4.68 58.19
C ILE A 47 14.01 -4.76 57.94
N CYS A 48 13.22 -4.39 58.94
CA CYS A 48 11.76 -4.36 58.88
C CYS A 48 11.21 -3.04 58.29
N PHE A 49 10.29 -3.13 57.33
CA PHE A 49 9.60 -2.00 56.71
C PHE A 49 8.18 -1.86 57.28
N CYS A 50 8.09 -1.23 58.45
CA CYS A 50 6.83 -1.07 59.16
C CYS A 50 5.82 -0.21 58.40
N LYS A 51 4.57 -0.65 58.37
CA LYS A 51 3.46 0.06 57.73
C LYS A 51 2.76 0.87 58.83
N SER A 52 2.59 2.18 58.62
CA SER A 52 1.95 3.09 59.59
C SER A 52 0.60 2.54 60.08
N PRO A 53 0.28 2.58 61.39
CA PRO A 53 0.94 3.34 62.46
C PRO A 53 2.06 2.58 63.21
N TYR A 54 2.48 1.41 62.73
CA TYR A 54 3.49 0.57 63.38
C TYR A 54 4.91 1.09 63.16
N THR A 55 5.73 0.97 64.20
CA THR A 55 7.12 1.43 64.31
C THR A 55 7.92 0.49 65.22
N GLY A 56 9.21 0.78 65.45
CA GLY A 56 10.12 -0.10 66.19
C GLY A 56 10.89 -1.06 65.26
N PRO A 57 11.93 -1.74 65.76
CA PRO A 57 12.82 -2.57 64.94
C PRO A 57 12.13 -3.84 64.39
N ASP A 58 11.06 -4.30 65.05
CA ASP A 58 10.25 -5.48 64.69
C ASP A 58 8.81 -5.10 64.28
N CYS A 59 8.50 -3.82 64.17
CA CYS A 59 7.18 -3.25 63.94
C CYS A 59 6.13 -3.48 65.06
N SER A 60 6.54 -3.78 66.30
CA SER A 60 5.59 -4.02 67.40
C SER A 60 4.90 -2.78 67.99
N THR A 61 5.43 -1.56 67.82
CA THR A 61 4.93 -0.37 68.55
C THR A 61 4.06 0.56 67.71
N VAL A 62 2.83 0.83 68.17
CA VAL A 62 1.88 1.76 67.52
C VAL A 62 2.14 3.20 67.97
N GLY A 63 2.46 4.10 67.03
CA GLY A 63 2.76 5.51 67.31
C GLY A 63 1.53 6.41 67.36
N GLY A 64 1.31 7.10 68.48
CA GLY A 64 0.29 8.15 68.64
C GLY A 64 0.75 9.24 69.63
N SER A 65 0.33 10.49 69.42
CA SER A 65 0.87 11.67 70.12
C SER A 65 -0.18 12.54 70.84
N PRO A 66 0.20 13.24 71.92
CA PRO A 66 -0.52 14.40 72.43
C PRO A 66 0.02 15.74 71.88
N GLN A 67 -0.82 16.78 72.02
CA GLN A 67 -0.64 18.18 71.59
C GLN A 67 0.41 18.92 72.47
N THR A 68 0.92 20.12 72.17
CA THR A 68 0.54 21.22 71.24
C THR A 68 1.74 21.56 70.27
N GLU A 69 2.01 22.72 69.62
CA GLU A 69 1.44 24.08 69.63
C GLU A 69 1.69 24.88 68.31
N ILE A 70 2.12 26.15 68.39
CA ILE A 70 2.10 27.17 67.32
C ILE A 70 3.39 27.16 66.46
N SER A 71 3.24 26.88 65.15
CA SER A 71 3.61 27.81 64.06
C SER A 71 3.34 27.17 62.69
N THR A 72 2.52 27.82 61.85
CA THR A 72 2.08 27.24 60.58
C THR A 72 3.12 27.40 59.47
N ARG A 73 4.01 26.40 59.33
CA ARG A 73 4.68 26.10 58.06
C ARG A 73 4.23 24.71 57.58
N PRO A 74 3.65 24.57 56.38
CA PRO A 74 3.32 23.25 55.85
C PRO A 74 4.59 22.42 55.62
N PRO A 75 4.50 21.08 55.66
CA PRO A 75 5.65 20.21 55.37
C PRO A 75 6.17 20.46 53.94
N PRO A 76 7.45 20.19 53.65
CA PRO A 76 8.01 20.35 52.31
C PRO A 76 7.28 19.43 51.33
N THR A 77 6.38 20.00 50.53
CA THR A 77 5.62 19.25 49.53
C THR A 77 6.58 18.61 48.53
N LYS A 78 6.51 17.29 48.39
CA LYS A 78 7.24 16.52 47.37
C LYS A 78 7.12 17.24 46.02
N SER A 79 8.24 17.59 45.39
CA SER A 79 8.24 18.39 44.16
C SER A 79 7.42 17.70 43.07
N THR A 80 6.45 18.42 42.52
CA THR A 80 5.67 17.98 41.36
C THR A 80 5.78 19.03 40.27
N VAL A 81 6.69 18.82 39.32
CA VAL A 81 6.51 19.38 37.98
C VAL A 81 5.23 18.79 37.38
N VAL A 82 4.45 19.62 36.71
CA VAL A 82 3.32 19.16 35.89
C VAL A 82 3.59 19.60 34.46
N VAL A 83 3.90 18.64 33.60
CA VAL A 83 3.97 18.86 32.14
C VAL A 83 2.60 18.61 31.55
N LYS A 84 2.08 19.59 30.81
CA LYS A 84 0.86 19.45 30.02
C LYS A 84 1.07 20.01 28.63
N ILE A 85 1.09 19.12 27.63
CA ILE A 85 0.99 19.55 26.24
C ILE A 85 -0.40 20.18 26.04
N THR A 86 -0.43 21.40 25.51
CA THR A 86 -1.67 22.15 25.21
C THR A 86 -2.04 22.11 23.72
N SER A 87 -1.17 21.54 22.87
CA SER A 87 -1.55 21.07 21.53
C SER A 87 -2.33 19.73 21.60
N PRO A 88 -3.17 19.42 20.59
CA PRO A 88 -3.77 18.08 20.48
C PRO A 88 -2.70 16.99 20.33
N THR A 89 -2.93 15.85 20.99
CA THR A 89 -2.01 14.70 21.07
C THR A 89 -1.72 14.04 19.72
N ILE A 90 -2.54 14.32 18.70
CA ILE A 90 -2.33 13.93 17.31
C ILE A 90 -2.56 15.17 16.43
N LYS A 91 -1.62 15.48 15.54
CA LYS A 91 -1.79 16.46 14.45
C LYS A 91 -1.67 15.76 13.10
N ILE A 92 -2.56 16.11 12.17
CA ILE A 92 -2.51 15.69 10.76
C ILE A 92 -2.21 16.95 9.92
N ARG A 93 -1.28 16.83 8.98
CA ARG A 93 -0.81 17.91 8.10
C ARG A 93 -0.34 17.34 6.76
N GLU A 94 -0.47 18.12 5.69
CA GLU A 94 -0.05 17.75 4.34
C GLU A 94 1.45 17.97 4.10
N VAL A 95 2.01 17.32 3.08
CA VAL A 95 3.40 17.52 2.65
C VAL A 95 3.63 18.99 2.25
N GLY A 96 4.82 19.53 2.51
CA GLY A 96 5.18 20.94 2.26
C GLY A 96 4.61 21.95 3.27
N SER A 97 3.56 21.59 4.03
CA SER A 97 2.98 22.47 5.05
C SER A 97 3.89 22.65 6.28
N THR A 98 3.48 23.50 7.22
CA THR A 98 4.21 23.79 8.46
C THR A 98 3.36 23.40 9.68
N VAL A 99 4.00 22.84 10.71
CA VAL A 99 3.37 22.46 11.98
C VAL A 99 4.12 23.01 13.17
N ASN A 100 3.40 23.31 14.24
CA ASN A 100 3.98 23.57 15.55
C ASN A 100 3.51 22.52 16.58
N PHE A 101 4.28 22.36 17.65
CA PHE A 101 3.87 21.71 18.88
C PHE A 101 4.17 22.65 20.05
N THR A 102 3.31 22.64 21.07
CA THR A 102 3.42 23.54 22.22
C THR A 102 3.26 22.73 23.50
N CYS A 103 4.29 22.77 24.34
CA CYS A 103 4.36 22.02 25.59
C CYS A 103 4.52 23.00 26.76
N GLN A 104 3.56 23.00 27.68
CA GLN A 104 3.59 23.89 28.84
C GLN A 104 4.05 23.11 30.08
N ALA A 105 5.13 23.58 30.69
CA ALA A 105 5.68 23.06 31.92
C ALA A 105 5.45 24.05 33.07
N ARG A 106 5.06 23.55 34.25
CA ARG A 106 5.01 24.35 35.49
C ARG A 106 5.53 23.52 36.65
N SER A 107 6.54 24.03 37.38
CA SER A 107 6.89 23.53 38.72
C SER A 107 6.07 24.27 39.77
N ARG A 108 5.87 23.65 40.94
CA ARG A 108 5.39 24.32 42.15
C ARG A 108 6.52 24.97 42.96
N MET A 109 7.77 24.55 42.73
CA MET A 109 8.96 25.04 43.46
C MET A 109 9.68 26.17 42.71
N VAL A 110 9.66 26.15 41.38
CA VAL A 110 10.37 27.11 40.52
C VAL A 110 9.38 28.07 39.87
N GLN A 111 9.45 29.36 40.23
CA GLN A 111 8.60 30.43 39.66
C GLN A 111 9.12 31.02 38.33
N VAL A 112 10.27 30.55 37.84
CA VAL A 112 10.87 30.92 36.56
C VAL A 112 10.35 29.97 35.46
N PRO A 113 10.09 30.43 34.21
CA PRO A 113 9.73 29.54 33.10
C PRO A 113 10.79 28.45 32.88
N LEU A 114 10.37 27.19 33.06
CA LEU A 114 11.20 26.01 32.86
C LEU A 114 11.58 25.87 31.38
N GLN A 115 12.83 25.51 31.11
CA GLN A 115 13.28 25.24 29.75
C GLN A 115 12.71 23.90 29.26
N VAL A 116 12.16 23.88 28.04
CA VAL A 116 11.59 22.68 27.42
C VAL A 116 12.49 22.22 26.27
N ASN A 117 12.90 20.95 26.29
CA ASN A 117 13.57 20.30 25.17
C ASN A 117 12.59 19.42 24.39
N TRP A 118 12.88 19.21 23.11
CA TRP A 118 12.06 18.40 22.19
C TRP A 118 12.92 17.35 21.49
N TYR A 119 12.34 16.17 21.28
CA TYR A 119 12.97 15.00 20.67
C TYR A 119 11.99 14.30 19.73
N LYS A 120 12.48 13.59 18.70
CA LYS A 120 11.70 12.57 17.98
C LYS A 120 11.94 11.22 18.68
N ALA A 121 10.91 10.41 18.85
CA ALA A 121 11.04 9.11 19.51
C ALA A 121 11.74 8.06 18.61
N ASP A 122 11.63 8.25 17.30
CA ASP A 122 12.11 7.36 16.24
C ASP A 122 13.32 7.92 15.48
N GLY A 123 14.03 8.92 16.03
CA GLY A 123 15.25 9.47 15.44
C GLY A 123 15.55 10.91 15.88
N TYR A 124 16.12 11.69 14.97
CA TYR A 124 16.42 13.11 15.19
C TYR A 124 15.28 14.03 14.74
N LEU A 125 15.25 15.27 15.24
CA LEU A 125 14.37 16.31 14.69
C LEU A 125 14.82 16.66 13.25
N PRO A 126 13.91 17.02 12.33
CA PRO A 126 14.26 17.29 10.94
C PRO A 126 15.32 18.39 10.78
N GLN A 127 16.54 18.00 10.40
CA GLN A 127 17.67 18.93 10.28
C GLN A 127 17.35 20.06 9.29
N ASP A 128 17.77 21.28 9.63
CA ASP A 128 17.56 22.53 8.89
C ASP A 128 16.08 22.94 8.65
N ARG A 129 15.12 22.10 9.06
CA ARG A 129 13.67 22.33 8.95
C ARG A 129 12.93 22.45 10.29
N HIS A 130 13.64 22.45 11.42
CA HIS A 130 13.05 22.61 12.75
C HIS A 130 13.59 23.86 13.48
N GLN A 131 12.76 24.43 14.35
CA GLN A 131 13.13 25.50 15.29
C GLN A 131 12.54 25.16 16.67
N VAL A 132 13.33 25.32 17.74
CA VAL A 132 12.88 25.06 19.12
C VAL A 132 13.08 26.32 19.96
N ASP A 133 11.97 26.94 20.35
CA ASP A 133 11.95 27.93 21.42
C ASP A 133 11.79 27.21 22.76
N ARG A 134 12.90 27.11 23.50
CA ARG A 134 12.96 26.48 24.81
C ARG A 134 12.23 27.27 25.90
N ALA A 135 11.99 28.57 25.72
CA ALA A 135 11.38 29.46 26.70
C ALA A 135 9.85 29.49 26.60
N THR A 136 9.28 29.43 25.38
CA THR A 136 7.82 29.24 25.19
C THR A 136 7.40 27.78 25.05
N GLY A 137 8.35 26.85 24.92
CA GLY A 137 8.11 25.42 24.78
C GLY A 137 7.56 25.01 23.40
N VAL A 138 7.88 25.80 22.37
CA VAL A 138 7.39 25.61 21.00
C VAL A 138 8.44 24.92 20.13
N LEU A 139 8.04 23.81 19.50
CA LEU A 139 8.75 23.20 18.37
C LEU A 139 7.99 23.57 17.09
N LEU A 140 8.67 24.21 16.14
CA LEU A 140 8.18 24.46 14.78
C LEU A 140 8.90 23.50 13.82
N ILE A 141 8.17 22.92 12.86
CA ILE A 141 8.74 22.14 11.74
C ILE A 141 8.12 22.65 10.44
N THR A 142 8.98 23.08 9.51
CA THR A 142 8.61 23.64 8.20
C THR A 142 8.83 22.62 7.07
N ASN A 143 8.17 22.85 5.93
CA ASN A 143 8.29 22.04 4.71
C ASN A 143 8.18 20.53 5.01
N LEU A 144 7.03 20.12 5.55
CA LEU A 144 6.81 18.78 6.08
C LEU A 144 6.99 17.67 5.03
N GLN A 145 7.63 16.58 5.45
CA GLN A 145 7.85 15.38 4.64
C GLN A 145 7.13 14.18 5.28
N VAL A 146 6.83 13.15 4.50
CA VAL A 146 6.17 11.92 4.99
C VAL A 146 6.98 11.27 6.14
N SER A 147 8.32 11.35 6.04
CA SER A 147 9.31 10.93 7.05
C SER A 147 9.28 11.72 8.37
N ASP A 148 8.65 12.90 8.41
CA ASP A 148 8.46 13.67 9.64
C ASP A 148 7.34 13.07 10.51
N SER A 149 6.50 12.19 9.95
CA SER A 149 5.54 11.38 10.72
C SER A 149 6.26 10.62 11.83
N GLY A 150 5.64 10.52 13.00
CA GLY A 150 6.25 9.88 14.17
C GLY A 150 5.76 10.48 15.49
N LYS A 151 6.45 10.14 16.58
CA LYS A 151 6.14 10.64 17.92
C LYS A 151 7.17 11.70 18.33
N TYR A 152 6.70 12.84 18.80
CA TYR A 152 7.50 13.95 19.29
C TYR A 152 7.32 14.08 20.80
N ILE A 153 8.42 14.04 21.53
CA ILE A 153 8.46 14.06 23.00
C ILE A 153 8.94 15.44 23.42
N CYS A 154 8.19 16.14 24.28
CA CYS A 154 8.75 17.23 25.07
C CYS A 154 9.20 16.73 26.44
N GLN A 155 10.31 17.26 26.92
CA GLN A 155 10.87 16.97 28.24
C GLN A 155 11.26 18.27 28.93
N THR A 156 11.07 18.32 30.24
CA THR A 156 11.61 19.39 31.09
C THR A 156 12.06 18.84 32.44
N SER A 157 12.83 19.62 33.18
CA SER A 157 13.28 19.30 34.52
C SER A 157 13.33 20.55 35.37
N ASP A 158 12.98 20.44 36.65
CA ASP A 158 13.19 21.50 37.65
C ASP A 158 14.39 21.24 38.56
N GLY A 159 15.30 20.34 38.14
CA GLY A 159 16.49 19.95 38.89
C GLY A 159 16.22 18.96 40.04
N ILE A 160 14.96 18.76 40.43
CA ILE A 160 14.51 17.79 41.42
C ILE A 160 13.69 16.68 40.77
N SER A 161 12.88 17.04 39.77
CA SER A 161 12.02 16.13 39.01
C SER A 161 12.18 16.37 37.50
N THR A 162 11.97 15.32 36.70
CA THR A 162 12.08 15.36 35.24
C THR A 162 10.85 14.68 34.66
N GLU A 163 10.13 15.40 33.80
CA GLU A 163 8.81 15.01 33.31
C GLU A 163 8.75 15.09 31.79
N GLN A 164 7.92 14.24 31.19
CA GLN A 164 7.80 14.10 29.73
C GLN A 164 6.34 14.02 29.28
N ALA A 165 6.08 14.46 28.05
CA ALA A 165 4.81 14.24 27.38
C ALA A 165 5.02 14.06 25.87
N THR A 166 4.10 13.35 25.20
CA THR A 166 4.24 12.97 23.78
C THR A 166 3.08 13.49 22.93
N ALA A 167 3.38 13.97 21.73
CA ALA A 167 2.43 14.23 20.65
C ALA A 167 2.80 13.41 19.40
N THR A 168 1.83 13.15 18.52
CA THR A 168 2.02 12.37 17.28
C THR A 168 1.81 13.26 16.06
N LEU A 169 2.73 13.23 15.11
CA LEU A 169 2.54 13.80 13.78
C LEU A 169 2.18 12.69 12.79
N LYS A 170 1.17 12.95 11.95
CA LYS A 170 0.93 12.20 10.72
C LYS A 170 1.00 13.15 9.53
N VAL A 171 1.89 12.86 8.58
CA VAL A 171 1.99 13.52 7.29
C VAL A 171 1.58 12.52 6.21
N PRO A 172 0.30 12.51 5.75
CA PRO A 172 -0.14 11.63 4.68
C PRO A 172 0.59 11.97 3.37
N SER A 173 0.94 10.94 2.60
CA SER A 173 1.42 11.10 1.23
C SER A 173 0.24 11.42 0.30
N ASN A 174 -0.05 12.71 0.12
CA ASN A 174 -1.22 13.20 -0.62
C ASN A 174 -1.26 12.81 -2.11
N ASP A 175 -0.17 12.33 -2.70
CA ASP A 175 -0.13 11.83 -4.08
C ASP A 175 -0.49 10.34 -4.22
N MET A 176 -0.54 9.56 -3.14
CA MET A 176 -0.73 8.11 -3.24
C MET A 176 -2.20 7.71 -3.35
N THR A 177 -2.57 7.06 -4.44
CA THR A 177 -3.92 6.55 -4.72
C THR A 177 -3.90 5.04 -4.87
N ALA A 178 -4.82 4.35 -4.18
CA ALA A 178 -4.94 2.90 -4.24
C ALA A 178 -5.31 2.44 -5.67
N PRO A 179 -4.95 1.21 -6.08
CA PRO A 179 -5.19 0.75 -7.43
C PRO A 179 -6.69 0.61 -7.73
N THR A 180 -7.11 0.95 -8.95
CA THR A 180 -8.40 0.51 -9.49
C THR A 180 -8.18 -0.45 -10.65
N VAL A 181 -9.07 -1.43 -10.82
CA VAL A 181 -8.91 -2.53 -11.77
C VAL A 181 -10.18 -2.78 -12.59
N SER A 182 -10.02 -3.04 -13.88
CA SER A 182 -11.04 -3.64 -14.74
C SER A 182 -10.41 -4.69 -15.67
N ILE A 183 -11.22 -5.66 -16.13
CA ILE A 183 -10.79 -6.71 -17.06
C ILE A 183 -11.71 -6.69 -18.29
N SER A 184 -11.13 -6.80 -19.48
CA SER A 184 -11.87 -6.93 -20.75
C SER A 184 -11.29 -8.06 -21.61
N PRO A 185 -12.11 -8.98 -22.16
CA PRO A 185 -13.52 -9.21 -21.81
C PRO A 185 -13.66 -9.79 -20.39
N SER A 186 -14.79 -9.55 -19.73
CA SER A 186 -15.03 -10.02 -18.35
C SER A 186 -15.71 -11.40 -18.26
N ILE A 187 -16.51 -11.78 -19.25
CA ILE A 187 -17.15 -13.10 -19.36
C ILE A 187 -17.21 -13.47 -20.85
N MET A 188 -16.61 -14.60 -21.26
CA MET A 188 -16.78 -15.15 -22.62
C MET A 188 -16.72 -16.67 -22.66
N GLU A 189 -17.45 -17.23 -23.62
CA GLU A 189 -17.33 -18.62 -24.04
C GLU A 189 -16.44 -18.74 -25.28
N TYR A 190 -15.62 -19.78 -25.31
CA TYR A 190 -14.67 -20.09 -26.38
C TYR A 190 -14.75 -21.57 -26.74
N MET A 191 -14.27 -21.94 -27.93
CA MET A 191 -14.12 -23.34 -28.32
C MET A 191 -12.71 -23.85 -28.04
N GLU A 192 -12.57 -25.15 -27.79
CA GLU A 192 -11.29 -25.83 -27.69
C GLU A 192 -10.39 -25.57 -28.92
N GLY A 193 -9.15 -25.15 -28.67
CA GLY A 193 -8.20 -24.66 -29.67
C GLY A 193 -8.25 -23.15 -29.95
N SER A 194 -9.13 -22.39 -29.29
CA SER A 194 -9.18 -20.93 -29.43
C SER A 194 -7.95 -20.23 -28.86
N ARG A 195 -7.62 -19.07 -29.41
CA ARG A 195 -6.74 -18.07 -28.80
C ARG A 195 -7.59 -17.12 -27.95
N ILE A 196 -7.28 -17.02 -26.66
CA ILE A 196 -7.96 -16.14 -25.70
C ILE A 196 -7.00 -15.02 -25.30
N ALA A 197 -7.51 -13.80 -25.15
CA ALA A 197 -6.76 -12.65 -24.66
C ALA A 197 -7.62 -11.89 -23.63
N LEU A 198 -7.10 -11.72 -22.41
CA LEU A 198 -7.70 -10.90 -21.35
C LEU A 198 -6.80 -9.72 -21.03
N THR A 199 -7.30 -8.50 -21.17
CA THR A 199 -6.58 -7.26 -20.83
C THR A 199 -7.05 -6.76 -19.47
N CYS A 200 -6.11 -6.55 -18.53
CA CYS A 200 -6.36 -5.94 -17.23
C CYS A 200 -5.94 -4.47 -17.23
N THR A 201 -6.92 -3.55 -17.26
CA THR A 201 -6.67 -2.11 -17.21
C THR A 201 -6.64 -1.65 -15.76
N THR A 202 -5.60 -0.88 -15.39
CA THR A 202 -5.41 -0.42 -14.01
C THR A 202 -5.03 1.06 -13.92
N THR A 203 -5.50 1.74 -12.87
CA THR A 203 -5.00 3.05 -12.46
C THR A 203 -4.45 2.99 -11.03
N GLY A 204 -3.71 4.01 -10.58
CA GLY A 204 -3.20 4.14 -9.22
C GLY A 204 -1.83 4.82 -9.18
N ASN A 205 -1.46 5.40 -8.03
CA ASN A 205 -0.18 6.06 -7.82
C ASN A 205 0.45 5.61 -6.48
N PRO A 206 1.68 5.04 -6.44
CA PRO A 206 2.53 4.68 -7.58
C PRO A 206 1.86 3.71 -8.56
N ALA A 207 2.37 3.66 -9.80
CA ALA A 207 1.87 2.75 -10.82
C ALA A 207 1.83 1.29 -10.28
N PRO A 208 0.67 0.60 -10.34
CA PRO A 208 0.53 -0.67 -9.65
C PRO A 208 1.22 -1.82 -10.36
N ARG A 209 1.78 -2.74 -9.59
CA ARG A 209 2.25 -4.03 -10.09
C ARG A 209 1.04 -4.93 -10.35
N ILE A 210 0.90 -5.38 -11.59
CA ILE A 210 -0.13 -6.30 -12.06
C ILE A 210 0.36 -7.76 -11.90
N THR A 211 -0.54 -8.67 -11.55
CA THR A 211 -0.32 -10.12 -11.55
C THR A 211 -1.59 -10.87 -11.95
N TRP A 212 -1.45 -11.96 -12.72
CA TRP A 212 -2.54 -12.84 -13.15
C TRP A 212 -2.49 -14.19 -12.42
N GLN A 213 -3.65 -14.73 -12.05
CA GLN A 213 -3.77 -16.03 -11.37
C GLN A 213 -5.12 -16.70 -11.68
N ARG A 214 -5.23 -18.04 -11.68
CA ARG A 214 -6.54 -18.71 -11.63
C ARG A 214 -7.09 -18.66 -10.20
N ALA A 215 -8.38 -18.37 -10.06
CA ALA A 215 -9.08 -18.29 -8.78
C ALA A 215 -9.01 -19.57 -7.93
N SER A 216 -8.87 -20.71 -8.60
CA SER A 216 -8.72 -22.05 -8.02
C SER A 216 -7.32 -22.32 -7.45
N ASN A 217 -6.44 -21.31 -7.43
CA ASN A 217 -5.01 -21.41 -7.09
C ASN A 217 -4.19 -22.39 -7.94
N ARG A 218 -4.78 -22.93 -9.03
CA ARG A 218 -4.04 -23.67 -10.06
C ARG A 218 -3.09 -22.73 -10.81
N ALA A 219 -2.03 -23.29 -11.39
CA ALA A 219 -1.21 -22.58 -12.35
C ALA A 219 -2.05 -22.05 -13.53
N LEU A 220 -1.59 -20.97 -14.17
CA LEU A 220 -2.13 -20.53 -15.45
C LEU A 220 -1.93 -21.63 -16.52
N PRO A 221 -2.71 -21.62 -17.63
CA PRO A 221 -2.61 -22.63 -18.69
C PRO A 221 -1.19 -22.84 -19.21
N ARG A 222 -0.89 -24.08 -19.64
CA ARG A 222 0.46 -24.45 -20.12
C ARG A 222 0.95 -23.61 -21.32
N PHE A 223 0.01 -23.12 -22.12
CA PHE A 223 0.24 -22.28 -23.30
C PHE A 223 -0.25 -20.85 -23.06
N SER A 224 -0.03 -20.33 -21.84
CA SER A 224 -0.34 -18.94 -21.51
C SER A 224 0.91 -18.08 -21.35
N GLU A 225 0.79 -16.83 -21.77
CA GLU A 225 1.84 -15.81 -21.71
C GLU A 225 1.27 -14.54 -21.07
N THR A 226 2.05 -13.89 -20.19
CA THR A 226 1.65 -12.66 -19.49
C THR A 226 2.56 -11.50 -19.87
N TYR A 227 1.98 -10.48 -20.49
CA TYR A 227 2.64 -9.24 -20.90
C TYR A 227 2.06 -8.07 -20.10
N ASP A 228 2.60 -7.84 -18.90
CA ASP A 228 2.12 -6.87 -17.90
C ASP A 228 0.61 -6.98 -17.61
N ALA A 229 -0.19 -6.16 -18.30
CA ALA A 229 -1.65 -6.12 -18.23
C ALA A 229 -2.34 -7.29 -18.94
N LEU A 230 -1.71 -7.87 -19.96
CA LEU A 230 -2.33 -8.81 -20.88
C LEU A 230 -2.02 -10.27 -20.49
N LEU A 231 -3.04 -11.11 -20.42
CA LEU A 231 -2.94 -12.57 -20.36
C LEU A 231 -3.41 -13.15 -21.70
N ILE A 232 -2.51 -13.84 -22.41
CA ILE A 232 -2.83 -14.63 -23.61
C ILE A 232 -2.92 -16.10 -23.19
N ILE A 233 -3.86 -16.85 -23.76
CA ILE A 233 -3.92 -18.32 -23.70
C ILE A 233 -4.08 -18.81 -25.13
N ASP A 234 -3.03 -19.42 -25.69
CA ASP A 234 -3.03 -19.99 -27.03
C ASP A 234 -3.45 -21.48 -27.00
N ASN A 235 -4.24 -21.92 -27.98
CA ASN A 235 -4.76 -23.29 -28.07
C ASN A 235 -5.46 -23.77 -26.77
N ALA A 236 -6.42 -22.97 -26.27
CA ALA A 236 -7.10 -23.20 -25.00
C ALA A 236 -7.85 -24.55 -24.95
N SER A 237 -7.76 -25.26 -23.82
CA SER A 237 -8.43 -26.54 -23.57
C SER A 237 -9.64 -26.41 -22.65
N VAL A 238 -10.50 -27.43 -22.58
CA VAL A 238 -11.65 -27.46 -21.65
C VAL A 238 -11.21 -27.29 -20.18
N ASP A 239 -10.06 -27.86 -19.81
CA ASP A 239 -9.45 -27.74 -18.48
C ASP A 239 -8.93 -26.31 -18.15
N ASP A 240 -8.88 -25.41 -19.13
CA ASP A 240 -8.52 -24.00 -18.95
C ASP A 240 -9.74 -23.13 -18.57
N SER A 241 -10.95 -23.70 -18.55
CA SER A 241 -12.17 -23.03 -18.05
C SER A 241 -12.07 -22.60 -16.58
N GLY A 242 -12.83 -21.57 -16.21
CA GLY A 242 -13.02 -21.09 -14.85
C GLY A 242 -12.73 -19.61 -14.65
N GLU A 243 -12.61 -19.21 -13.39
CA GLU A 243 -12.31 -17.84 -12.97
C GLU A 243 -10.81 -17.49 -13.08
N TYR A 244 -10.50 -16.37 -13.73
CA TYR A 244 -9.19 -15.76 -13.84
C TYR A 244 -9.17 -14.42 -13.12
N ARG A 245 -8.19 -14.22 -12.24
CA ARG A 245 -8.04 -13.01 -11.42
C ARG A 245 -6.88 -12.17 -11.90
N CYS A 246 -7.15 -10.88 -12.13
CA CYS A 246 -6.12 -9.86 -12.17
C CYS A 246 -6.03 -9.18 -10.79
N MET A 247 -4.82 -9.06 -10.27
CA MET A 247 -4.53 -8.45 -8.98
C MET A 247 -3.52 -7.32 -9.18
N ALA A 248 -3.90 -6.11 -8.77
CA ALA A 248 -3.07 -4.91 -8.89
C ALA A 248 -2.71 -4.36 -7.50
N SER A 249 -1.45 -4.00 -7.29
CA SER A 249 -0.95 -3.58 -5.97
C SER A 249 0.05 -2.43 -6.04
N ASN A 250 -0.05 -1.46 -5.13
CA ASN A 250 0.91 -0.38 -4.95
C ASN A 250 1.06 -0.01 -3.45
N ALA A 251 1.78 1.06 -3.14
CA ALA A 251 2.04 1.51 -1.76
C ALA A 251 0.78 2.01 -1.00
N ALA A 252 -0.31 2.35 -1.70
CA ALA A 252 -1.58 2.78 -1.10
C ALA A 252 -2.59 1.64 -0.91
N GLY A 253 -2.44 0.50 -1.60
CA GLY A 253 -3.34 -0.64 -1.44
C GLY A 253 -3.32 -1.61 -2.63
N SER A 254 -4.40 -2.40 -2.74
CA SER A 254 -4.58 -3.38 -3.81
C SER A 254 -6.05 -3.63 -4.13
N GLU A 255 -6.38 -3.80 -5.41
CA GLU A 255 -7.68 -4.31 -5.87
C GLU A 255 -7.49 -5.61 -6.68
N VAL A 256 -8.50 -6.47 -6.65
CA VAL A 256 -8.59 -7.72 -7.41
C VAL A 256 -9.88 -7.72 -8.21
N ARG A 257 -9.83 -8.12 -9.48
CA ARG A 257 -11.01 -8.41 -10.30
C ARG A 257 -10.92 -9.81 -10.88
N THR A 258 -12.10 -10.37 -11.18
CA THR A 258 -12.25 -11.70 -11.77
C THR A 258 -12.94 -11.60 -13.12
N ALA A 259 -12.47 -12.38 -14.09
CA ALA A 259 -13.15 -12.69 -15.33
C ALA A 259 -13.45 -14.19 -15.42
N VAL A 260 -14.47 -14.58 -16.18
CA VAL A 260 -14.89 -15.98 -16.35
C VAL A 260 -14.65 -16.42 -17.79
N ILE A 261 -13.86 -17.47 -17.96
CA ILE A 261 -13.63 -18.16 -19.23
C ILE A 261 -14.37 -19.50 -19.20
N THR A 262 -15.17 -19.78 -20.22
CA THR A 262 -15.73 -21.12 -20.47
C THR A 262 -15.17 -21.64 -21.78
N VAL A 263 -14.50 -22.81 -21.78
CA VAL A 263 -14.00 -23.45 -23.00
C VAL A 263 -14.81 -24.72 -23.26
N ARG A 264 -15.52 -24.78 -24.38
CA ARG A 264 -16.35 -25.92 -24.79
C ARG A 264 -15.55 -26.91 -25.66
N PRO A 265 -15.69 -28.24 -25.48
CA PRO A 265 -14.97 -29.24 -26.25
C PRO A 265 -15.28 -29.19 -27.74
N ARG A 266 -14.32 -29.56 -28.59
CA ARG A 266 -14.52 -29.61 -30.04
C ARG A 266 -15.02 -31.00 -30.47
N GLU A 267 -16.33 -31.10 -30.69
CA GLU A 267 -17.00 -32.31 -31.18
C GLU A 267 -16.33 -32.91 -32.43
N ARG A 268 -16.01 -34.21 -32.38
CA ARG A 268 -15.27 -34.93 -33.44
C ARG A 268 -16.16 -35.23 -34.65
N GLY A 269 -16.36 -34.20 -35.47
CA GLY A 269 -17.14 -34.25 -36.71
C GLY A 269 -17.44 -32.86 -37.26
N GLN A 270 -17.41 -31.84 -36.40
CA GLN A 270 -17.60 -30.45 -36.81
C GLN A 270 -16.32 -29.90 -37.48
N GLY A 271 -16.31 -29.98 -38.81
CA GLY A 271 -15.62 -29.01 -39.65
C GLY A 271 -16.16 -27.59 -39.42
N GLU A 272 -15.53 -26.59 -40.02
CA GLU A 272 -15.97 -25.20 -39.83
C GLU A 272 -17.35 -24.97 -40.47
N ASN A 273 -18.40 -24.96 -39.63
CA ASN A 273 -19.81 -24.78 -40.05
C ASN A 273 -20.05 -23.44 -40.75
N LEU A 274 -19.25 -22.43 -40.40
CA LEU A 274 -19.10 -21.14 -41.06
C LEU A 274 -17.65 -20.97 -41.53
N LYS A 275 -17.45 -20.46 -42.74
CA LYS A 275 -16.13 -20.14 -43.33
C LYS A 275 -16.09 -18.67 -43.72
N VAL A 276 -14.98 -18.00 -43.43
CA VAL A 276 -14.82 -16.56 -43.70
C VAL A 276 -13.68 -16.29 -44.68
N SER A 277 -13.85 -15.30 -45.56
CA SER A 277 -12.87 -14.96 -46.61
C SER A 277 -11.58 -14.32 -46.10
N SER A 278 -11.59 -13.74 -44.90
CA SER A 278 -10.40 -13.31 -44.16
C SER A 278 -10.71 -13.21 -42.67
N ARG A 279 -9.76 -13.61 -41.81
CA ARG A 279 -9.83 -13.47 -40.35
C ARG A 279 -9.07 -12.25 -39.82
N GLU A 280 -8.08 -11.76 -40.56
CA GLU A 280 -7.28 -10.58 -40.21
C GLU A 280 -7.19 -9.60 -41.41
N PRO A 281 -8.31 -9.03 -41.90
CA PRO A 281 -8.25 -7.96 -42.88
C PRO A 281 -7.49 -6.76 -42.32
N ARG A 282 -6.46 -6.32 -43.05
CA ARG A 282 -5.71 -5.08 -42.77
C ARG A 282 -5.97 -4.11 -43.92
N LEU A 283 -6.46 -2.92 -43.59
CA LEU A 283 -6.80 -1.88 -44.57
C LEU A 283 -6.02 -0.61 -44.26
N ASN A 284 -5.60 0.12 -45.28
CA ASN A 284 -5.21 1.52 -45.10
C ASN A 284 -6.46 2.38 -44.92
N GLU A 285 -6.36 3.43 -44.13
CA GLU A 285 -7.42 4.43 -43.96
C GLU A 285 -7.88 4.98 -45.32
N GLY A 286 -9.21 5.05 -45.52
CA GLY A 286 -9.85 5.35 -46.81
C GLY A 286 -10.13 4.15 -47.73
N GLN A 287 -9.51 2.98 -47.55
CA GLN A 287 -9.78 1.80 -48.40
C GLN A 287 -11.15 1.16 -48.15
N SER A 288 -11.67 0.42 -49.13
CA SER A 288 -12.87 -0.40 -48.99
C SER A 288 -12.54 -1.88 -48.79
N THR A 289 -13.47 -2.65 -48.21
CA THR A 289 -13.35 -4.12 -48.15
C THR A 289 -14.71 -4.82 -48.15
N ARG A 290 -14.67 -6.13 -48.40
CA ARG A 290 -15.82 -7.04 -48.35
C ARG A 290 -15.39 -8.37 -47.75
N VAL A 291 -15.75 -8.62 -46.50
CA VAL A 291 -15.53 -9.89 -45.81
C VAL A 291 -16.78 -10.75 -45.99
N VAL A 292 -16.62 -11.94 -46.54
CA VAL A 292 -17.70 -12.86 -46.86
C VAL A 292 -17.66 -14.01 -45.88
N CYS A 293 -18.78 -14.28 -45.19
CA CYS A 293 -18.99 -15.46 -44.38
C CYS A 293 -19.97 -16.40 -45.09
N THR A 294 -19.66 -17.69 -45.14
CA THR A 294 -20.47 -18.71 -45.84
C THR A 294 -20.69 -19.93 -44.97
N GLY A 295 -21.92 -20.45 -45.00
CA GLY A 295 -22.28 -21.69 -44.35
C GLY A 295 -21.76 -22.92 -45.07
N THR A 296 -21.63 -24.03 -44.34
CA THR A 296 -21.69 -25.38 -44.93
C THR A 296 -23.09 -25.69 -45.47
N THR A 297 -23.28 -26.84 -46.12
CA THR A 297 -24.58 -27.26 -46.69
C THR A 297 -25.75 -27.26 -45.71
N ASN A 298 -25.47 -27.27 -44.40
CA ASN A 298 -26.46 -27.36 -43.33
C ASN A 298 -26.82 -25.98 -42.75
N VAL A 299 -26.18 -24.90 -43.22
CA VAL A 299 -26.34 -23.52 -42.71
C VAL A 299 -26.76 -22.59 -43.86
N PRO A 300 -28.05 -22.21 -43.97
CA PRO A 300 -28.53 -21.32 -45.03
C PRO A 300 -27.91 -19.92 -44.93
N ALA A 301 -27.48 -19.35 -46.06
CA ALA A 301 -26.81 -18.03 -46.08
C ALA A 301 -27.65 -16.88 -45.48
N GLY A 302 -28.98 -16.96 -45.58
CA GLY A 302 -29.91 -16.00 -44.96
C GLY A 302 -30.07 -16.13 -43.44
N THR A 303 -29.41 -17.09 -42.80
CA THR A 303 -29.31 -17.20 -41.31
C THR A 303 -27.99 -16.67 -40.78
N ILE A 304 -27.12 -16.14 -41.65
CA ILE A 304 -25.78 -15.66 -41.30
C ILE A 304 -25.79 -14.14 -41.14
N ASP A 305 -25.54 -13.68 -39.93
CA ASP A 305 -25.50 -12.27 -39.55
C ASP A 305 -24.12 -11.86 -39.01
N TRP A 306 -23.87 -10.56 -38.94
CA TRP A 306 -22.66 -9.97 -38.39
C TRP A 306 -22.97 -9.03 -37.22
N VAL A 307 -22.19 -9.11 -36.15
CA VAL A 307 -22.20 -8.15 -35.03
C VAL A 307 -20.78 -7.68 -34.69
N ARG A 308 -20.62 -6.59 -33.94
CA ARG A 308 -19.31 -6.24 -33.32
C ARG A 308 -19.21 -6.87 -31.93
N GLN A 309 -18.00 -7.32 -31.56
CA GLN A 309 -17.75 -7.94 -30.24
C GLN A 309 -17.97 -6.96 -29.06
N ASP A 310 -17.88 -5.65 -29.31
CA ASP A 310 -18.16 -4.59 -28.34
C ASP A 310 -19.66 -4.26 -28.17
N GLY A 311 -20.55 -4.91 -28.95
CA GLY A 311 -21.99 -4.66 -28.95
C GLY A 311 -22.40 -3.33 -29.59
N THR A 312 -21.48 -2.57 -30.19
CA THR A 312 -21.80 -1.29 -30.84
C THR A 312 -22.43 -1.49 -32.21
N GLN A 313 -23.38 -0.61 -32.56
CA GLN A 313 -24.04 -0.63 -33.85
C GLN A 313 -23.07 -0.27 -34.99
N PHE A 314 -23.33 -0.80 -36.18
CA PHE A 314 -22.53 -0.49 -37.37
C PHE A 314 -22.60 0.99 -37.74
N LEU A 315 -21.44 1.59 -37.98
CA LEU A 315 -21.32 2.95 -38.48
C LEU A 315 -21.86 3.05 -39.92
N PRO A 316 -22.36 4.22 -40.38
CA PRO A 316 -23.02 4.35 -41.70
C PRO A 316 -22.16 4.00 -42.93
N ASN A 317 -20.85 3.85 -42.78
CA ASN A 317 -19.91 3.39 -43.81
C ASN A 317 -19.76 1.86 -43.88
N VAL A 318 -20.35 1.12 -42.94
CA VAL A 318 -20.39 -0.34 -42.85
C VAL A 318 -21.79 -0.85 -43.21
N ARG A 319 -21.87 -2.00 -43.87
CA ARG A 319 -23.13 -2.71 -44.15
C ARG A 319 -22.93 -4.21 -43.95
N ALA A 320 -23.81 -4.83 -43.16
CA ALA A 320 -23.96 -6.28 -43.10
C ALA A 320 -25.24 -6.68 -43.85
N ASP A 321 -25.15 -7.67 -44.73
CA ASP A 321 -26.29 -8.27 -45.43
C ASP A 321 -25.94 -9.68 -45.93
N ASN A 322 -26.86 -10.65 -45.83
CA ASN A 322 -26.72 -12.01 -46.38
C ASN A 322 -25.34 -12.66 -46.14
N GLY A 323 -24.85 -12.67 -44.89
CA GLY A 323 -23.52 -13.20 -44.52
C GLY A 323 -22.32 -12.36 -44.95
N VAL A 324 -22.51 -11.16 -45.50
CA VAL A 324 -21.44 -10.30 -46.05
C VAL A 324 -21.31 -9.01 -45.27
N LEU A 325 -20.11 -8.75 -44.74
CA LEU A 325 -19.72 -7.48 -44.14
C LEU A 325 -18.96 -6.63 -45.19
N SER A 326 -19.50 -5.47 -45.55
CA SER A 326 -18.92 -4.52 -46.51
C SER A 326 -18.58 -3.20 -45.82
N ILE A 327 -17.38 -2.68 -46.06
CA ILE A 327 -16.93 -1.38 -45.53
C ILE A 327 -16.53 -0.52 -46.71
N ASN A 328 -17.22 0.60 -46.91
CA ASN A 328 -17.08 1.42 -48.12
C ASN A 328 -15.87 2.37 -48.08
N VAL A 329 -15.53 2.89 -46.90
CA VAL A 329 -14.41 3.80 -46.65
C VAL A 329 -13.93 3.54 -45.22
N ALA A 330 -12.79 2.88 -45.06
CA ALA A 330 -12.23 2.54 -43.76
C ALA A 330 -11.78 3.78 -42.97
N ARG A 331 -12.02 3.77 -41.66
CA ARG A 331 -11.62 4.78 -40.67
C ARG A 331 -11.16 4.09 -39.39
N ARG A 332 -10.38 4.76 -38.55
CA ARG A 332 -10.03 4.22 -37.22
C ARG A 332 -11.23 3.73 -36.40
N GLU A 333 -12.40 4.39 -36.46
CA GLU A 333 -13.59 3.95 -35.72
C GLU A 333 -14.11 2.55 -36.13
N ASN A 334 -13.73 2.05 -37.33
CA ASN A 334 -14.10 0.72 -37.80
C ASN A 334 -13.20 -0.39 -37.23
N GLU A 335 -12.04 -0.07 -36.65
CA GLU A 335 -11.12 -1.04 -36.07
C GLU A 335 -11.78 -1.88 -34.96
N GLY A 336 -11.30 -3.10 -34.75
CA GLY A 336 -11.79 -4.01 -33.73
C GLY A 336 -12.29 -5.34 -34.29
N VAL A 337 -13.10 -6.04 -33.51
CA VAL A 337 -13.49 -7.44 -33.81
C VAL A 337 -14.96 -7.54 -34.22
N TYR A 338 -15.17 -8.21 -35.34
CA TYR A 338 -16.46 -8.53 -35.93
C TYR A 338 -16.72 -10.02 -35.79
N ILE A 339 -17.96 -10.38 -35.50
CA ILE A 339 -18.40 -11.76 -35.27
C ILE A 339 -19.38 -12.11 -36.39
N CYS A 340 -19.04 -13.09 -37.23
CA CYS A 340 -20.01 -13.78 -38.08
C CYS A 340 -20.68 -14.88 -37.25
N GLN A 341 -22.01 -14.92 -37.22
CA GLN A 341 -22.78 -15.86 -36.39
C GLN A 341 -24.09 -16.28 -37.08
N THR A 342 -24.83 -17.20 -36.45
CA THR A 342 -26.22 -17.52 -36.81
C THR A 342 -27.08 -17.64 -35.56
N GLU A 343 -28.41 -17.70 -35.71
CA GLU A 343 -29.34 -17.96 -34.60
C GLU A 343 -29.24 -19.39 -34.04
N SER A 344 -28.59 -20.33 -34.74
CA SER A 344 -28.43 -21.70 -34.27
C SER A 344 -27.30 -21.82 -33.23
N PRO A 345 -27.56 -22.32 -32.01
CA PRO A 345 -26.53 -22.50 -30.98
C PRO A 345 -25.52 -23.61 -31.31
N ASP A 346 -25.81 -24.44 -32.31
CA ASP A 346 -24.95 -25.53 -32.79
C ASP A 346 -23.92 -25.05 -33.84
N VAL A 347 -23.97 -23.78 -34.24
CA VAL A 347 -23.12 -23.17 -35.27
C VAL A 347 -22.15 -22.19 -34.63
N ASN A 348 -20.92 -22.65 -34.42
CA ASN A 348 -19.85 -21.84 -33.83
C ASN A 348 -19.60 -20.54 -34.62
N PRO A 349 -19.62 -19.36 -33.96
CA PRO A 349 -19.36 -18.09 -34.61
C PRO A 349 -17.88 -17.93 -35.01
N VAL A 350 -17.61 -17.08 -36.00
CA VAL A 350 -16.27 -16.82 -36.54
C VAL A 350 -15.87 -15.38 -36.28
N LEU A 351 -14.79 -15.22 -35.51
CA LEU A 351 -14.16 -13.93 -35.20
C LEU A 351 -13.32 -13.42 -36.38
N VAL A 352 -13.41 -12.13 -36.65
CA VAL A 352 -12.61 -11.39 -37.63
C VAL A 352 -12.05 -10.12 -36.99
N VAL A 353 -10.73 -10.00 -36.95
CA VAL A 353 -10.01 -8.84 -36.41
C VAL A 353 -9.70 -7.89 -37.55
N LEU A 354 -10.40 -6.75 -37.62
CA LEU A 354 -10.13 -5.70 -38.60
C LEU A 354 -9.13 -4.70 -38.04
N THR A 355 -7.98 -4.57 -38.70
CA THR A 355 -6.93 -3.59 -38.37
C THR A 355 -6.90 -2.46 -39.38
N ILE A 356 -6.89 -1.21 -38.92
CA ILE A 356 -6.85 -0.02 -39.77
C ILE A 356 -5.48 0.66 -39.65
N ILE A 357 -4.69 0.55 -40.71
CA ILE A 357 -3.41 1.22 -40.87
C ILE A 357 -3.70 2.70 -41.18
N PRO A 358 -3.36 3.65 -40.29
CA PRO A 358 -3.58 5.07 -40.55
C PRO A 358 -2.70 5.52 -41.71
N THR A 359 -3.20 6.44 -42.55
CA THR A 359 -2.36 7.08 -43.57
C THR A 359 -1.35 8.00 -42.88
N SER A 360 -0.09 7.59 -42.76
CA SER A 360 0.96 8.45 -42.23
C SER A 360 1.13 9.70 -43.10
N THR A 361 0.84 10.86 -42.52
CA THR A 361 1.19 12.18 -43.08
C THR A 361 2.61 12.59 -42.74
N ILE A 362 3.32 11.80 -41.92
CA ILE A 362 4.73 12.02 -41.55
C ILE A 362 5.61 11.24 -42.54
N PRO A 363 6.50 11.91 -43.31
CA PRO A 363 7.42 11.22 -44.20
C PRO A 363 8.50 10.46 -43.39
N PRO A 364 8.98 9.30 -43.88
CA PRO A 364 10.04 8.57 -43.17
C PRO A 364 11.32 9.38 -43.03
N ASN A 365 11.90 9.38 -41.82
CA ASN A 365 13.21 9.91 -41.44
C ASN A 365 13.35 11.42 -41.12
N GLU A 366 12.27 12.19 -40.95
CA GLU A 366 12.38 13.58 -40.45
C GLU A 366 12.06 13.67 -38.95
N VAL A 367 13.11 13.84 -38.12
CA VAL A 367 12.97 14.08 -36.66
C VAL A 367 12.65 15.56 -36.46
N THR A 368 11.36 15.87 -36.37
CA THR A 368 10.82 17.24 -36.43
C THR A 368 10.97 18.05 -35.13
N ASP A 369 11.32 17.39 -34.02
CA ASP A 369 11.51 18.03 -32.72
C ASP A 369 12.50 17.21 -31.88
N ILE A 370 13.53 17.87 -31.33
CA ILE A 370 14.39 17.31 -30.27
C ILE A 370 14.46 18.34 -29.15
N THR A 371 13.83 18.05 -28.01
CA THR A 371 13.89 18.92 -26.83
C THR A 371 14.87 18.34 -25.80
N LEU A 372 15.73 19.21 -25.25
CA LEU A 372 16.71 18.87 -24.22
C LEU A 372 16.38 19.61 -22.93
N SER A 373 15.99 18.86 -21.90
CA SER A 373 15.74 19.35 -20.54
C SER A 373 16.97 19.09 -19.66
N VAL A 374 17.43 20.11 -18.95
CA VAL A 374 18.55 20.01 -17.98
C VAL A 374 18.06 20.53 -16.63
N ASN A 375 18.14 19.71 -15.58
CA ASN A 375 17.64 20.13 -14.26
C ASN A 375 18.60 21.07 -13.52
N GLN A 376 19.91 20.97 -13.79
CA GLN A 376 20.98 21.75 -13.17
C GLN A 376 22.12 21.98 -14.17
N THR A 377 22.42 23.23 -14.50
CA THR A 377 23.52 23.61 -15.40
C THR A 377 24.89 23.68 -14.71
N THR A 378 24.93 23.62 -13.38
CA THR A 378 26.17 23.62 -12.58
C THR A 378 25.98 22.68 -11.39
N ILE A 379 26.93 21.75 -11.21
CA ILE A 379 26.83 20.66 -10.23
C ILE A 379 28.13 20.64 -9.42
N PRO A 380 28.09 20.67 -8.07
CA PRO A 380 29.30 20.58 -7.25
C PRO A 380 29.95 19.19 -7.33
N ALA A 381 31.24 19.09 -7.02
CA ALA A 381 31.97 17.83 -7.08
C ALA A 381 31.32 16.74 -6.20
N GLY A 382 31.00 15.59 -6.79
CA GLY A 382 30.26 14.50 -6.14
C GLY A 382 28.73 14.58 -6.24
N GLY A 383 28.18 15.69 -6.75
CA GLY A 383 26.76 15.83 -7.05
C GLY A 383 26.31 15.00 -8.27
N LYS A 384 25.00 14.87 -8.45
CA LYS A 384 24.37 14.19 -9.60
C LYS A 384 23.41 15.16 -10.30
N GLY A 385 23.55 15.34 -11.60
CA GLY A 385 22.59 16.06 -12.44
C GLY A 385 21.83 15.11 -13.36
N GLN A 386 20.76 15.61 -13.98
CA GLN A 386 19.95 14.89 -14.95
C GLN A 386 19.80 15.73 -16.22
N ILE A 387 20.05 15.08 -17.35
CA ILE A 387 19.79 15.59 -18.70
C ILE A 387 18.82 14.61 -19.34
N GLU A 388 17.77 15.13 -19.95
CA GLU A 388 16.70 14.39 -20.59
C GLU A 388 16.56 14.85 -22.04
N CYS A 389 16.22 13.93 -22.93
CA CYS A 389 16.07 14.17 -24.36
C CYS A 389 14.75 13.57 -24.82
N SER A 390 13.87 14.41 -25.33
CA SER A 390 12.52 14.06 -25.77
C SER A 390 12.40 14.34 -27.28
N PRO A 391 12.79 13.38 -28.14
CA PRO A 391 12.64 13.49 -29.57
C PRO A 391 11.25 13.06 -30.04
N LYS A 392 10.80 13.57 -31.19
CA LYS A 392 9.55 13.14 -31.85
C LYS A 392 9.84 12.52 -33.22
N GLY A 393 9.19 11.41 -33.52
CA GLY A 393 9.28 10.70 -34.80
C GLY A 393 8.63 9.33 -34.74
N GLU A 394 8.20 8.81 -35.89
CA GLU A 394 7.62 7.47 -36.04
C GLU A 394 8.33 6.73 -37.20
N PRO A 395 8.98 5.57 -36.96
CA PRO A 395 9.21 4.93 -35.67
C PRO A 395 10.04 5.80 -34.71
N MET A 396 9.94 5.56 -33.39
CA MET A 396 10.68 6.33 -32.38
C MET A 396 12.21 6.32 -32.67
N PRO A 397 12.86 7.49 -32.72
CA PRO A 397 14.29 7.56 -33.04
C PRO A 397 15.16 7.10 -31.86
N LEU A 398 16.25 6.39 -32.17
CA LEU A 398 17.23 5.91 -31.19
C LEU A 398 18.11 7.06 -30.66
N ILE A 399 18.08 7.30 -29.34
CA ILE A 399 18.88 8.33 -28.68
C ILE A 399 20.29 7.79 -28.40
N LYS A 400 21.32 8.51 -28.84
CA LYS A 400 22.73 8.23 -28.51
C LYS A 400 23.42 9.46 -27.92
N TRP A 401 23.74 9.41 -26.63
CA TRP A 401 24.53 10.43 -25.97
C TRP A 401 26.01 10.31 -26.31
N THR A 402 26.66 11.44 -26.59
CA THR A 402 28.12 11.55 -26.77
C THR A 402 28.61 12.76 -25.99
N LYS A 403 29.56 12.56 -25.08
CA LYS A 403 30.23 13.68 -24.41
C LYS A 403 31.31 14.24 -25.33
N VAL A 404 31.13 15.47 -25.78
CA VAL A 404 32.19 16.26 -26.43
C VAL A 404 33.11 16.83 -25.35
N HIS A 405 34.38 17.00 -25.68
CA HIS A 405 35.43 17.51 -24.80
C HIS A 405 35.77 18.97 -25.07
#